data_AF-A0AAN5KNL7-F1
#
_entry.id   AF-A0AAN5KNL7-F1
#
_cell.length_a   1.000
_cell.length_b   1.000
_cell.length_c   1.000
_cell.angle_alpha   90.00
_cell.angle_beta   90.00
_cell.angle_gamma   90.00
#
_symmetry.space_group_name_H-M   'P 1'
#
loop_
_entity.id
_entity.type
_entity.pdbx_description
1 polymer ?
#
loop_
_entity_poly.entity_id
_entity_poly.type
_entity_poly.pdbx_seq_one_letter_code
_entity_poly.pdbx_strand_id
1 'polypeptide(L)'
;MAICINKETDHFFISIGKINQHSFIMLGVYDDFQVPHLLCRVGKIFDLPNQTKGIKRCMSIYSALGGAIFASSKAKLEDEGISRKRKGSVPISYQAYDISYDQYCEFVHYLESIQTESNQFECFKPFVQNGNVVYFSQTSSRVFPAGSPWKELNEEVHEINTSNTCRHSAIKLIETVTKTPVSSSISSCFFINLPYKTQLDYGKPSQNIPFYVLPLPPPPIHPGFNKEKRLIAMKLYQRIEQLPVLEPNSPMTKRKFNSLKNLYLQIIGSQKNQSIDELLFGIQQWKEKNRVDLQTLRRTYFWDSFIVRESATMKLINEIEGDLKYAKCPY
;
A
#
# COMPACT_ATOMS: atom_id res chain seq x y z
N MET A 1 -20.77 0.08 15.45
CA MET A 1 -21.15 0.59 14.11
C MET A 1 -20.94 -0.52 13.11
N ALA A 2 -21.91 -0.77 12.23
CA ALA A 2 -21.79 -1.77 11.17
C ALA A 2 -21.56 -1.06 9.83
N ILE A 3 -20.76 -1.68 8.95
CA ILE A 3 -20.55 -1.22 7.58
C ILE A 3 -20.75 -2.41 6.62
N CYS A 4 -21.03 -2.08 5.37
CA CYS A 4 -21.25 -3.04 4.29
C CYS A 4 -20.18 -2.81 3.23
N ILE A 5 -19.51 -3.87 2.81
CA ILE A 5 -18.47 -3.84 1.78
C ILE A 5 -18.82 -4.88 0.71
N ASN A 6 -18.73 -4.49 -0.56
CA ASN A 6 -18.89 -5.37 -1.70
C ASN A 6 -17.51 -5.71 -2.28
N LYS A 7 -17.13 -6.99 -2.23
CA LYS A 7 -15.83 -7.51 -2.69
C LYS A 7 -15.54 -7.29 -4.18
N GLU A 8 -16.55 -7.01 -5.01
CA GLU A 8 -16.37 -6.75 -6.44
C GLU A 8 -16.09 -5.28 -6.75
N THR A 9 -16.71 -4.36 -6.00
CA THR A 9 -16.64 -2.92 -6.28
C THR A 9 -15.69 -2.19 -5.33
N ASP A 10 -15.56 -2.65 -4.09
CA ASP A 10 -14.68 -2.05 -3.09
C ASP A 10 -13.33 -2.76 -3.11
N HIS A 11 -12.25 -1.97 -3.10
CA HIS A 11 -10.90 -2.49 -3.11
C HIS A 11 -10.28 -2.40 -1.71
N PHE A 12 -9.63 -3.47 -1.25
CA PHE A 12 -8.93 -3.46 0.03
C PHE A 12 -7.49 -3.00 -0.16
N PHE A 13 -6.96 -2.31 0.85
CA PHE A 13 -5.55 -1.92 0.88
C PHE A 13 -4.90 -2.24 2.22
N ILE A 14 -3.59 -2.44 2.17
CA ILE A 14 -2.68 -2.33 3.30
C ILE A 14 -1.70 -1.19 3.03
N SER A 15 -1.33 -0.43 4.05
CA SER A 15 -0.35 0.63 3.91
C SER A 15 0.55 0.73 5.12
N ILE A 16 1.79 1.11 4.86
CA ILE A 16 2.69 1.60 5.89
C ILE A 16 2.55 3.13 5.93
N GLY A 17 2.29 3.66 7.11
CA GLY A 17 2.24 5.08 7.38
C GLY A 17 3.40 5.51 8.27
N LYS A 18 3.78 6.78 8.17
CA LYS A 18 4.76 7.44 9.02
C LYS A 18 4.23 8.79 9.48
N ILE A 19 4.24 8.98 10.79
CA ILE A 19 3.98 10.26 11.43
C ILE A 19 5.21 10.60 12.28
N ASN A 20 5.90 11.69 11.97
CA ASN A 20 7.14 12.08 12.64
C ASN A 20 8.12 10.89 12.74
N GLN A 21 8.48 10.49 13.96
CA GLN A 21 9.27 9.32 14.30
C GLN A 21 8.36 8.17 14.76
N HIS A 22 7.39 7.77 13.95
CA HIS A 22 6.59 6.59 14.25
C HIS A 22 6.09 5.97 12.95
N SER A 23 6.14 4.65 12.84
CA SER A 23 5.62 3.90 11.70
C SER A 23 4.50 2.98 12.15
N PHE A 24 3.44 2.95 11.38
CA PHE A 24 2.21 2.21 11.67
C PHE A 24 1.66 1.57 10.40
N ILE A 25 0.77 0.61 10.54
CA ILE A 25 0.06 -0.02 9.44
C ILE A 25 -1.40 0.40 9.47
N MET A 26 -1.94 0.75 8.31
CA MET A 26 -3.37 0.96 8.10
C MET A 26 -3.89 -0.05 7.09
N LEU A 27 -5.04 -0.64 7.39
CA LEU A 27 -5.82 -1.43 6.44
C LEU A 27 -7.20 -0.80 6.30
N GLY A 28 -7.73 -0.80 5.09
CA GLY A 28 -9.02 -0.23 4.82
C GLY A 28 -9.59 -0.69 3.50
N VAL A 29 -10.73 -0.09 3.15
CA VAL A 29 -11.24 -0.11 1.77
C VAL A 29 -11.04 1.25 1.15
N TYR A 30 -10.79 1.24 -0.15
CA TYR A 30 -10.66 2.42 -0.98
C TYR A 30 -11.53 2.29 -2.23
N ASP A 31 -11.97 3.45 -2.72
CA ASP A 31 -12.64 3.61 -4.00
C ASP A 31 -11.94 4.74 -4.74
N ASP A 32 -11.46 4.45 -5.95
CA ASP A 32 -10.58 5.31 -6.75
C ASP A 32 -9.36 5.84 -5.95
N PHE A 33 -9.37 7.11 -5.54
CA PHE A 33 -8.31 7.73 -4.72
C PHE A 33 -8.79 8.13 -3.33
N GLN A 34 -9.85 7.49 -2.82
CA GLN A 34 -10.50 7.85 -1.56
C GLN A 34 -10.58 6.66 -0.62
N VAL A 35 -10.45 6.91 0.69
CA VAL A 35 -10.57 5.89 1.73
C VAL A 35 -11.88 6.11 2.50
N PRO A 36 -13.02 5.54 2.03
CA PRO A 36 -14.30 5.69 2.71
C PRO A 36 -14.27 5.08 4.11
N HIS A 37 -13.65 3.90 4.27
CA HIS A 37 -13.56 3.20 5.55
C HIS A 37 -12.13 2.73 5.83
N LEU A 38 -11.56 3.27 6.91
CA LEU A 38 -10.37 2.71 7.54
C LEU A 38 -10.83 1.59 8.49
N LEU A 39 -10.35 0.37 8.28
CA LEU A 39 -10.84 -0.82 8.97
C LEU A 39 -10.00 -1.21 10.18
N CYS A 40 -8.68 -0.98 10.09
CA CYS A 40 -7.72 -1.31 11.14
C CYS A 40 -6.53 -0.34 11.09
N ARG A 41 -6.00 0.06 12.26
CA ARG A 41 -4.69 0.73 12.35
C ARG A 41 -3.93 0.23 13.57
N VAL A 42 -2.73 -0.28 13.34
CA VAL A 42 -1.86 -0.80 14.40
C VAL A 42 -0.45 -0.24 14.27
N GLY A 43 0.23 -0.09 15.39
CA GLY A 43 1.62 0.34 15.42
C GLY A 43 2.40 -0.39 16.49
N LYS A 44 3.71 -0.44 16.31
CA LYS A 44 4.62 -1.02 17.29
C LYS A 44 4.97 0.02 18.34
N ILE A 45 4.80 -0.34 19.60
CA ILE A 45 5.08 0.51 20.76
C ILE A 45 5.96 -0.20 21.77
N PHE A 46 6.69 0.56 22.59
CA PHE A 46 7.47 0.01 23.70
C PHE A 46 6.55 -0.54 24.81
N ASP A 47 6.86 -1.75 25.27
CA ASP A 47 6.18 -2.38 26.39
C ASP A 47 6.78 -1.89 27.72
N LEU A 48 6.50 -0.63 28.04
CA LEU A 48 6.90 -0.01 29.30
C LEU A 48 5.92 -0.38 30.42
N PRO A 49 6.40 -0.79 31.61
CA PRO A 49 5.54 -1.06 32.75
C PRO A 49 4.91 0.24 33.25
N ASN A 50 3.57 0.28 33.27
CA ASN A 50 2.72 1.34 33.83
C ASN A 50 3.00 2.79 33.37
N GLN A 51 2.25 3.28 32.37
CA GLN A 51 1.56 4.59 32.44
C GLN A 51 0.62 4.87 31.25
N THR A 52 -0.61 5.25 31.62
CA THR A 52 -1.70 5.95 30.88
C THR A 52 -1.99 5.64 29.40
N LYS A 53 -3.21 5.15 29.14
CA LYS A 53 -3.80 4.93 27.81
C LYS A 53 -3.94 6.24 27.00
N GLY A 54 -3.61 6.20 25.70
CA GLY A 54 -3.96 7.23 24.71
C GLY A 54 -2.79 7.98 24.08
N ILE A 55 -3.12 8.92 23.18
CA ILE A 55 -2.22 9.72 22.29
C ILE A 55 -1.01 10.33 23.01
N LYS A 56 -1.09 10.59 24.33
CA LYS A 56 0.04 11.05 25.16
C LYS A 56 1.21 10.04 25.21
N ARG A 57 0.96 8.73 25.06
CA ARG A 57 1.97 7.67 24.99
C ARG A 57 2.72 7.68 23.65
N CYS A 58 2.04 7.95 22.54
CA CYS A 58 2.71 8.11 21.24
C CYS A 58 3.66 9.33 21.26
N MET A 59 3.28 10.39 21.98
CA MET A 59 4.16 11.55 22.23
C MET A 59 5.39 11.22 23.07
N SER A 60 5.28 10.39 24.12
CA SER A 60 6.42 9.97 24.93
C SER A 60 7.35 8.98 24.19
N ILE A 61 6.83 8.25 23.20
CA ILE A 61 7.62 7.41 22.29
C ILE A 61 8.49 8.27 21.37
N TYR A 62 8.04 9.45 20.92
CA TYR A 62 8.88 10.36 20.11
C TYR A 62 10.10 10.86 20.88
N SER A 63 9.98 11.12 22.18
CA SER A 63 11.13 11.47 23.03
C SER A 63 12.03 10.27 23.32
N ALA A 64 11.46 9.07 23.43
CA ALA A 64 12.22 7.84 23.68
C ALA A 64 12.99 7.37 22.44
N LEU A 65 12.43 7.46 21.23
CA LEU A 65 13.11 7.06 19.99
C LEU A 65 14.28 7.98 19.61
N GLY A 66 14.27 9.23 20.05
CA GLY A 66 15.41 10.15 19.88
C GLY A 66 16.61 9.85 20.79
N GLY A 67 16.41 9.13 21.91
CA GLY A 67 17.44 8.88 22.92
C GLY A 67 17.73 7.41 23.26
N ALA A 68 16.81 6.48 22.97
CA ALA A 68 16.86 5.07 23.36
C ALA A 68 17.25 4.13 22.21
N ILE A 69 17.94 4.64 21.19
CA ILE A 69 18.44 3.85 20.05
C ILE A 69 19.46 2.79 20.51
N PHE A 70 19.87 2.73 21.79
CA PHE A 70 21.00 1.90 22.24
C PHE A 70 20.67 0.66 23.10
N ALA A 71 19.40 0.37 23.41
CA ALA A 71 19.05 -0.82 24.22
C ALA A 71 17.87 -1.62 23.64
N SER A 72 18.05 -2.93 23.43
CA SER A 72 16.98 -3.84 23.04
C SER A 72 15.87 -3.79 24.09
N SER A 73 14.68 -3.35 23.69
CA SER A 73 13.55 -3.14 24.59
C SER A 73 12.36 -3.95 24.10
N LYS A 74 11.61 -4.56 25.03
CA LYS A 74 10.38 -5.27 24.69
C LYS A 74 9.38 -4.33 24.04
N ALA A 75 8.68 -4.85 23.04
CA ALA A 75 7.72 -4.12 22.26
C ALA A 75 6.51 -4.98 21.95
N LYS A 76 5.43 -4.33 21.55
CA LYS A 76 4.21 -5.02 21.09
C LYS A 76 3.50 -4.19 20.05
N LEU A 77 2.64 -4.85 19.27
CA LEU A 77 1.66 -4.14 18.46
C LEU A 77 0.54 -3.65 19.37
N GLU A 78 0.13 -2.41 19.22
CA GLU A 78 -1.04 -1.84 19.90
C GLU A 78 -1.98 -1.25 18.85
N ASP A 79 -3.26 -1.28 19.17
CA ASP A 79 -4.29 -0.59 18.40
C ASP A 79 -4.13 0.93 18.50
N GLU A 80 -4.03 1.58 17.36
CA GLU A 80 -3.94 3.03 17.30
C GLU A 80 -5.29 3.71 17.15
N GLY A 81 -6.36 2.95 16.96
CA GLY A 81 -7.72 3.44 16.74
C GLY A 81 -7.91 4.08 15.37
N ILE A 82 -9.01 3.73 14.72
CA ILE A 82 -9.34 4.12 13.35
C ILE A 82 -10.10 5.44 13.22
N SER A 83 -10.54 6.03 14.34
CA SER A 83 -11.28 7.30 14.36
C SER A 83 -10.86 8.21 15.52
N ARG A 84 -11.16 9.50 15.39
CA ARG A 84 -10.94 10.55 16.39
C ARG A 84 -12.14 11.49 16.45
N LYS A 85 -12.50 11.96 17.65
CA LYS A 85 -13.62 12.89 17.86
C LYS A 85 -13.36 14.29 17.28
N ARG A 86 -12.11 14.72 17.24
CA ARG A 86 -11.71 16.04 16.73
C ARG A 86 -11.02 15.89 15.39
N LYS A 87 -11.28 16.83 14.49
CA LYS A 87 -10.49 16.98 13.28
C LYS A 87 -9.08 17.40 13.69
N GLY A 88 -8.10 16.57 13.40
CA GLY A 88 -6.69 16.97 13.36
C GLY A 88 -6.27 16.91 11.90
N SER A 89 -5.56 17.91 11.40
CA SER A 89 -4.93 17.82 10.08
C SER A 89 -3.51 17.30 10.27
N VAL A 90 -3.38 16.02 10.61
CA VAL A 90 -2.10 15.43 10.98
C VAL A 90 -1.38 14.93 9.72
N PRO A 91 -0.30 15.58 9.26
CA PRO A 91 0.38 15.18 8.04
C PRO A 91 1.09 13.83 8.26
N ILE A 92 0.98 12.95 7.28
CA ILE A 92 1.67 11.67 7.25
C ILE A 92 2.35 11.45 5.90
N SER A 93 3.41 10.67 5.90
CA SER A 93 3.89 10.02 4.68
C SER A 93 3.47 8.56 4.67
N TYR A 94 3.19 7.98 3.50
CA TYR A 94 2.69 6.62 3.39
C TYR A 94 3.11 5.94 2.08
N GLN A 95 2.94 4.62 2.04
CA GLN A 95 2.93 3.81 0.82
C GLN A 95 1.87 2.72 1.01
N ALA A 96 1.00 2.54 0.03
CA ALA A 96 -0.14 1.62 0.10
C ALA A 96 -0.11 0.62 -1.05
N TYR A 97 -0.63 -0.58 -0.79
CA TYR A 97 -0.70 -1.71 -1.70
C TYR A 97 -2.08 -2.35 -1.69
N ASP A 98 -2.52 -2.83 -2.84
CA ASP A 98 -3.71 -3.65 -2.98
C ASP A 98 -3.57 -4.96 -2.21
N ILE A 99 -4.64 -5.36 -1.53
CA ILE A 99 -4.78 -6.69 -0.92
C ILE A 99 -6.16 -7.26 -1.23
N SER A 100 -6.32 -8.57 -1.07
CA SER A 100 -7.63 -9.22 -1.11
C SER A 100 -8.36 -9.12 0.24
N TYR A 101 -9.66 -9.39 0.22
CA TYR A 101 -10.45 -9.60 1.43
C TYR A 101 -9.88 -10.72 2.32
N ASP A 102 -9.38 -11.79 1.71
CA ASP A 102 -8.80 -12.92 2.45
C ASP A 102 -7.51 -12.48 3.16
N GLN A 103 -6.66 -11.70 2.49
CA GLN A 103 -5.44 -11.13 3.09
C GLN A 103 -5.78 -10.17 4.25
N TYR A 104 -6.85 -9.39 4.13
CA TYR A 104 -7.36 -8.60 5.25
C TYR A 104 -7.76 -9.49 6.43
N CYS A 105 -8.50 -10.57 6.19
CA CYS A 105 -8.91 -11.51 7.22
C CYS A 105 -7.72 -12.24 7.86
N GLU A 106 -6.73 -12.67 7.07
CA GLU A 106 -5.48 -13.26 7.57
C GLU A 106 -4.77 -12.30 8.55
N PHE A 107 -4.71 -11.01 8.23
CA PHE A 107 -4.12 -9.99 9.11
C PHE A 107 -4.91 -9.82 10.42
N VAL A 108 -6.25 -9.72 10.35
CA VAL A 108 -7.08 -9.60 11.55
C VAL A 108 -6.97 -10.86 12.42
N HIS A 109 -6.93 -12.04 11.82
CA HIS A 109 -6.73 -13.31 12.52
C HIS A 109 -5.40 -13.34 13.27
N TYR A 110 -4.33 -12.84 12.64
CA TYR A 110 -3.05 -12.65 13.32
C TYR A 110 -3.17 -11.71 14.53
N LEU A 111 -3.82 -10.55 14.39
CA LEU A 111 -4.02 -9.62 15.51
C LEU A 111 -4.79 -10.28 16.67
N GLU A 112 -5.82 -11.07 16.38
CA GLU A 112 -6.57 -11.81 17.40
C GLU A 112 -5.71 -12.87 18.12
N SER A 113 -4.77 -13.48 17.39
CA SER A 113 -3.87 -14.49 17.95
C SER A 113 -2.85 -13.91 18.95
N ILE A 114 -2.49 -12.64 18.81
CA ILE A 114 -1.57 -11.93 19.70
C ILE A 114 -2.29 -11.05 20.73
N GLN A 115 -3.63 -10.99 20.69
CA GLN A 115 -4.44 -10.22 21.62
C GLN A 115 -4.35 -10.78 23.04
N THR A 116 -4.13 -9.91 24.01
CA THR A 116 -4.11 -10.22 25.45
C THR A 116 -5.20 -9.45 26.19
N GLU A 117 -5.39 -9.73 27.49
CA GLU A 117 -6.34 -8.99 28.32
C GLU A 117 -6.00 -7.48 28.40
N SER A 118 -4.70 -7.15 28.36
CA SER A 118 -4.21 -5.77 28.45
C SER A 118 -4.06 -5.07 27.09
N ASN A 119 -4.11 -5.83 25.99
CA ASN A 119 -3.92 -5.33 24.64
C ASN A 119 -4.93 -5.97 23.68
N GLN A 120 -6.03 -5.25 23.44
CA GLN A 120 -7.09 -5.68 22.54
C GLN A 120 -7.11 -4.81 21.29
N PHE A 121 -7.44 -5.42 20.14
CA PHE A 121 -7.49 -4.72 18.86
C PHE A 121 -8.95 -4.44 18.47
N GLU A 122 -9.34 -3.17 18.55
CA GLU A 122 -10.67 -2.71 18.16
C GLU A 122 -10.67 -2.34 16.66
N CYS A 123 -11.01 -3.32 15.82
CA CYS A 123 -11.05 -3.16 14.37
C CYS A 123 -12.34 -3.70 13.76
N PHE A 124 -12.57 -3.43 12.48
CA PHE A 124 -13.73 -3.95 11.76
C PHE A 124 -13.55 -5.42 11.43
N LYS A 125 -14.45 -6.28 11.92
CA LYS A 125 -14.40 -7.72 11.69
C LYS A 125 -15.65 -8.20 10.96
N PRO A 126 -15.52 -9.14 10.00
CA PRO A 126 -16.67 -9.67 9.29
C PRO A 126 -17.56 -10.45 10.26
N PHE A 127 -18.87 -10.26 10.18
CA PHE A 127 -19.85 -11.00 11.01
C PHE A 127 -20.96 -11.66 10.18
N VAL A 128 -21.20 -11.20 8.95
CA VAL A 128 -22.11 -11.83 7.99
C VAL A 128 -21.51 -11.72 6.59
N GLN A 129 -21.58 -12.80 5.80
CA GLN A 129 -21.15 -12.82 4.41
C GLN A 129 -22.25 -13.43 3.53
N ASN A 130 -22.73 -12.64 2.57
CA ASN A 130 -23.74 -13.03 1.59
C ASN A 130 -23.16 -12.85 0.18
N GLY A 131 -22.55 -13.92 -0.35
CA GLY A 131 -21.88 -13.89 -1.66
C GLY A 131 -20.72 -12.88 -1.69
N ASN A 132 -20.90 -11.80 -2.47
CA ASN A 132 -19.93 -10.72 -2.62
C ASN A 132 -20.04 -9.62 -1.58
N VAL A 133 -21.16 -9.57 -0.84
CA VAL A 133 -21.39 -8.57 0.18
C VAL A 133 -20.97 -9.11 1.55
N VAL A 134 -20.16 -8.35 2.26
CA VAL A 134 -19.67 -8.66 3.60
C VAL A 134 -20.03 -7.53 4.55
N TYR A 135 -20.66 -7.87 5.67
CA TYR A 135 -20.95 -6.93 6.74
C TYR A 135 -19.89 -7.02 7.81
N PHE A 136 -19.36 -5.85 8.20
CA PHE A 136 -18.35 -5.72 9.23
C PHE A 136 -18.88 -4.95 10.43
N SER A 137 -18.46 -5.37 11.62
CA SER A 137 -18.73 -4.67 12.88
C SER A 137 -17.41 -4.32 13.54
N GLN A 138 -17.29 -3.08 14.03
CA GLN A 138 -16.16 -2.69 14.87
C GLN A 138 -16.27 -3.37 16.24
N THR A 139 -15.30 -4.22 16.58
CA THR A 139 -15.29 -4.98 17.84
C THR A 139 -13.87 -5.40 18.22
N SER A 140 -13.61 -5.61 19.52
CA SER A 140 -12.40 -6.26 20.02
C SER A 140 -12.57 -7.75 20.27
N SER A 141 -13.80 -8.29 20.22
CA SER A 141 -14.08 -9.71 20.41
C SER A 141 -13.42 -10.55 19.32
N ARG A 142 -12.91 -11.73 19.69
CA ARG A 142 -12.34 -12.67 18.73
C ARG A 142 -13.46 -13.27 17.87
N VAL A 143 -13.29 -13.26 16.55
CA VAL A 143 -14.24 -13.87 15.61
C VAL A 143 -13.64 -15.06 14.86
N PHE A 144 -12.32 -15.18 14.82
CA PHE A 144 -11.63 -16.27 14.17
C PHE A 144 -11.26 -17.40 15.17
N PRO A 145 -11.15 -18.65 14.71
CA PRO A 145 -10.71 -19.76 15.56
C PRO A 145 -9.33 -19.52 16.19
N ALA A 146 -9.09 -20.11 17.36
CA ALA A 146 -7.80 -20.01 18.02
C ALA A 146 -6.69 -20.67 17.19
N GLY A 147 -5.54 -20.00 17.08
CA GLY A 147 -4.40 -20.41 16.26
C GLY A 147 -3.96 -19.26 15.36
N SER A 148 -2.66 -19.08 15.18
CA SER A 148 -2.12 -18.06 14.27
C SER A 148 -1.64 -18.72 12.99
N PRO A 149 -1.94 -18.17 11.80
CA PRO A 149 -1.27 -18.58 10.58
C PRO A 149 0.23 -18.18 10.58
N TRP A 150 0.65 -17.23 11.43
CA TRP A 150 2.00 -16.65 11.40
C TRP A 150 2.73 -16.77 12.74
N LYS A 151 2.89 -17.99 13.25
CA LYS A 151 3.61 -18.23 14.52
C LYS A 151 5.05 -17.68 14.51
N GLU A 152 5.73 -17.76 13.38
CA GLU A 152 7.12 -17.30 13.18
C GLU A 152 7.26 -15.78 13.25
N LEU A 153 6.20 -15.02 12.96
CA LEU A 153 6.22 -13.56 12.96
C LEU A 153 6.23 -12.97 14.38
N ASN A 154 5.81 -13.76 15.38
CA ASN A 154 5.70 -13.29 16.75
C ASN A 154 7.06 -12.90 17.34
N GLU A 155 8.13 -13.64 17.10
CA GLU A 155 9.43 -13.33 17.72
C GLU A 155 9.99 -11.99 17.24
N GLU A 156 9.84 -11.68 15.94
CA GLU A 156 10.36 -10.45 15.34
C GLU A 156 9.52 -9.20 15.69
N VAL A 157 8.23 -9.36 15.99
CA VAL A 157 7.33 -8.23 16.28
C VAL A 157 7.39 -7.79 17.76
N HIS A 158 7.95 -8.61 18.67
CA HIS A 158 7.94 -8.34 20.11
C HIS A 158 9.20 -7.67 20.68
N GLU A 159 10.18 -7.33 19.84
CA GLU A 159 11.42 -6.63 20.27
C GLU A 159 11.70 -5.38 19.45
N ILE A 160 12.09 -4.26 20.07
CA ILE A 160 12.62 -3.08 19.38
C ILE A 160 14.10 -2.91 19.67
N ASN A 161 14.90 -2.78 18.61
CA ASN A 161 16.31 -2.37 18.66
C ASN A 161 16.67 -1.63 17.35
N THR A 162 17.95 -1.24 17.16
CA THR A 162 18.42 -0.53 15.96
C THR A 162 18.23 -1.31 14.66
N SER A 163 18.31 -2.64 14.72
CA SER A 163 18.08 -3.55 13.60
C SER A 163 16.61 -3.98 13.46
N ASN A 164 15.72 -3.58 14.39
CA ASN A 164 14.30 -3.94 14.43
C ASN A 164 13.43 -2.79 14.95
N THR A 165 13.33 -1.73 14.15
CA THR A 165 12.49 -0.57 14.45
C THR A 165 11.03 -0.80 14.07
N CYS A 166 10.12 0.12 14.44
CA CYS A 166 8.72 0.08 13.99
C CYS A 166 8.58 0.02 12.46
N ARG A 167 9.56 0.57 11.71
CA ARG A 167 9.63 0.50 10.24
C ARG A 167 9.87 -0.92 9.75
N HIS A 168 10.81 -1.64 10.36
CA HIS A 168 11.17 -3.01 9.99
C HIS A 168 9.99 -3.95 10.21
N SER A 169 9.36 -3.90 11.39
CA SER A 169 8.18 -4.74 11.66
C SER A 169 7.01 -4.39 10.76
N ALA A 170 6.81 -3.11 10.43
CA ALA A 170 5.75 -2.72 9.52
C ALA A 170 5.99 -3.23 8.09
N ILE A 171 7.23 -3.19 7.60
CA ILE A 171 7.62 -3.80 6.33
C ILE A 171 7.35 -5.31 6.36
N LYS A 172 7.87 -6.01 7.37
CA LYS A 172 7.72 -7.47 7.50
C LYS A 172 6.25 -7.91 7.54
N LEU A 173 5.41 -7.20 8.29
CA LEU A 173 3.97 -7.45 8.35
C LEU A 173 3.32 -7.29 6.97
N ILE A 174 3.66 -6.24 6.22
CA ILE A 174 3.17 -6.07 4.86
C ILE A 174 3.63 -7.22 3.98
N GLU A 175 4.93 -7.55 3.97
CA GLU A 175 5.47 -8.63 3.14
C GLU A 175 4.86 -10.00 3.46
N THR A 176 4.52 -10.23 4.73
CA THR A 176 3.85 -11.46 5.18
C THR A 176 2.42 -11.52 4.64
N VAL A 177 1.66 -10.42 4.72
CA VAL A 177 0.29 -10.32 4.19
C VAL A 177 0.28 -10.44 2.66
N THR A 178 1.14 -9.69 1.99
CA THR A 178 1.19 -9.60 0.52
C THR A 178 1.93 -10.76 -0.13
N LYS A 179 2.67 -11.55 0.67
CA LYS A 179 3.53 -12.65 0.21
C LYS A 179 4.55 -12.19 -0.85
N THR A 180 4.87 -10.89 -0.85
CA THR A 180 5.71 -10.21 -1.84
C THR A 180 6.56 -9.16 -1.14
N PRO A 181 7.86 -9.02 -1.47
CA PRO A 181 8.69 -7.96 -0.93
C PRO A 181 8.11 -6.58 -1.19
N VAL A 182 8.29 -5.64 -0.26
CA VAL A 182 7.90 -4.25 -0.52
C VAL A 182 8.76 -3.62 -1.61
N SER A 183 8.25 -2.57 -2.24
CA SER A 183 9.02 -1.81 -3.22
C SER A 183 10.32 -1.24 -2.63
N SER A 184 11.37 -1.17 -3.44
CA SER A 184 12.65 -0.56 -3.07
C SER A 184 12.55 0.94 -2.75
N SER A 185 11.43 1.59 -3.11
CA SER A 185 11.12 2.96 -2.70
C SER A 185 10.86 3.10 -1.20
N ILE A 186 10.51 2.00 -0.52
CA ILE A 186 10.34 1.96 0.93
C ILE A 186 11.70 1.70 1.58
N SER A 187 12.32 2.75 2.09
CA SER A 187 13.50 2.58 2.92
C SER A 187 13.15 1.95 4.27
N SER A 188 13.96 0.99 4.71
CA SER A 188 13.98 0.51 6.10
C SER A 188 14.55 1.55 7.06
N CYS A 189 15.28 2.55 6.55
CA CYS A 189 15.80 3.65 7.34
C CYS A 189 14.67 4.56 7.80
N PHE A 190 14.46 4.58 9.10
CA PHE A 190 13.34 5.25 9.75
C PHE A 190 13.31 6.77 9.59
N PHE A 191 14.46 7.41 9.41
CA PHE A 191 14.54 8.87 9.23
C PHE A 191 14.08 9.31 7.83
N ILE A 192 14.02 8.39 6.87
CA ILE A 192 13.56 8.67 5.52
C ILE A 192 12.03 8.62 5.51
N ASN A 193 11.40 9.65 4.96
CA ASN A 193 9.95 9.68 4.77
C ASN A 193 9.52 8.71 3.67
N LEU A 194 8.29 8.23 3.76
CA LEU A 194 7.69 7.45 2.69
C LEU A 194 7.39 8.32 1.45
N PRO A 195 7.30 7.73 0.26
CA PRO A 195 7.18 8.47 -0.99
C PRO A 195 5.91 9.34 -1.08
N TYR A 196 4.76 8.82 -0.62
CA TYR A 196 3.49 9.54 -0.75
C TYR A 196 3.16 10.33 0.51
N LYS A 197 2.32 11.34 0.36
CA LYS A 197 1.92 12.25 1.44
C LYS A 197 0.42 12.40 1.47
N THR A 198 -0.15 12.39 2.67
CA THR A 198 -1.54 12.77 2.93
C THR A 198 -1.63 13.37 4.32
N GLN A 199 -2.84 13.60 4.82
CA GLN A 199 -3.08 13.95 6.20
C GLN A 199 -4.21 13.08 6.76
N LEU A 200 -4.22 12.88 8.07
CA LEU A 200 -5.25 12.11 8.76
C LEU A 200 -6.33 13.01 9.33
N ASP A 201 -7.44 13.22 8.61
CA ASP A 201 -8.62 13.91 9.10
C ASP A 201 -9.46 12.95 9.96
N TYR A 202 -9.75 13.32 11.22
CA TYR A 202 -10.47 12.45 12.17
C TYR A 202 -9.83 11.06 12.35
N GLY A 203 -8.52 10.92 12.13
CA GLY A 203 -7.80 9.66 12.24
C GLY A 203 -7.83 8.77 11.00
N LYS A 204 -8.46 9.20 9.90
CA LYS A 204 -8.46 8.50 8.61
C LYS A 204 -7.83 9.38 7.50
N PRO A 205 -7.32 8.80 6.39
CA PRO A 205 -6.81 9.59 5.28
C PRO A 205 -7.81 10.65 4.81
N SER A 206 -7.31 11.85 4.51
CA SER A 206 -8.12 12.99 4.09
C SER A 206 -8.86 12.72 2.80
N GLN A 207 -10.13 13.14 2.75
CA GLN A 207 -10.91 13.05 1.51
C GLN A 207 -10.48 14.10 0.46
N ASN A 208 -9.76 15.13 0.88
CA ASN A 208 -9.34 16.23 0.01
C ASN A 208 -8.00 15.95 -0.69
N ILE A 209 -7.27 14.91 -0.27
CA ILE A 209 -5.97 14.56 -0.81
C ILE A 209 -6.07 13.16 -1.41
N PRO A 210 -5.70 12.96 -2.69
CA PRO A 210 -5.73 11.64 -3.32
C PRO A 210 -4.89 10.61 -2.54
N PHE A 211 -5.50 9.48 -2.23
CA PHE A 211 -4.86 8.34 -1.61
C PHE A 211 -4.50 7.29 -2.67
N TYR A 212 -3.22 7.20 -3.04
CA TYR A 212 -2.73 6.31 -4.09
C TYR A 212 -2.40 4.94 -3.52
N VAL A 213 -3.03 3.90 -4.07
CA VAL A 213 -2.81 2.49 -3.73
C VAL A 213 -2.18 1.77 -4.91
N LEU A 214 -0.96 1.28 -4.73
CA LEU A 214 -0.24 0.52 -5.76
C LEU A 214 -0.80 -0.88 -5.92
N PRO A 215 -0.76 -1.47 -7.12
CA PRO A 215 -0.85 -2.92 -7.23
C PRO A 215 0.33 -3.58 -6.51
N LEU A 216 0.29 -4.89 -6.31
CA LEU A 216 1.46 -5.62 -5.81
C LEU A 216 2.62 -5.53 -6.82
N PRO A 217 3.89 -5.54 -6.35
CA PRO A 217 5.06 -5.63 -7.23
C PRO A 217 5.03 -6.86 -8.15
N PRO A 218 5.72 -6.83 -9.30
CA PRO A 218 5.79 -7.97 -10.21
C PRO A 218 6.30 -9.22 -9.48
N PRO A 219 5.66 -10.38 -9.66
CA PRO A 219 6.10 -11.61 -9.02
C PRO A 219 7.50 -12.03 -9.52
N PRO A 220 8.19 -12.91 -8.78
CA PRO A 220 9.39 -13.55 -9.29
C PRO A 220 9.11 -14.35 -10.58
N ILE A 221 10.17 -14.64 -11.32
CA ILE A 221 10.10 -15.43 -12.55
C ILE A 221 9.51 -16.81 -12.21
N HIS A 222 8.49 -17.22 -12.96
CA HIS A 222 7.82 -18.51 -12.83
C HIS A 222 7.49 -19.06 -14.23
N PRO A 223 7.16 -20.36 -14.39
CA PRO A 223 7.08 -21.00 -15.71
C PRO A 223 6.09 -20.36 -16.71
N GLY A 224 5.12 -19.57 -16.25
CA GLY A 224 4.18 -18.82 -17.09
C GLY A 224 4.54 -17.34 -17.32
N PHE A 225 5.59 -16.83 -16.70
CA PHE A 225 5.98 -15.42 -16.73
C PHE A 225 7.47 -15.29 -17.04
N ASN A 226 7.74 -15.13 -18.33
CA ASN A 226 9.10 -15.04 -18.86
C ASN A 226 9.81 -13.73 -18.45
N LYS A 227 11.11 -13.68 -18.74
CA LYS A 227 12.01 -12.59 -18.33
C LYS A 227 11.59 -11.26 -18.97
N GLU A 228 11.13 -11.29 -20.21
CA GLU A 228 10.74 -10.12 -21.00
C GLU A 228 9.48 -9.47 -20.42
N LYS A 229 8.44 -10.27 -20.15
CA LYS A 229 7.21 -9.79 -19.48
C LYS A 229 7.49 -9.21 -18.11
N ARG A 230 8.38 -9.85 -17.34
CA ARG A 230 8.80 -9.33 -16.04
C ARG A 230 9.49 -7.99 -16.16
N LEU A 231 10.38 -7.82 -17.14
CA LEU A 231 11.06 -6.54 -17.39
C LEU A 231 10.05 -5.44 -17.70
N ILE A 232 9.06 -5.73 -18.55
CA ILE A 232 8.00 -4.79 -18.92
C ILE A 232 7.14 -4.44 -17.70
N ALA A 233 6.71 -5.45 -16.94
CA ALA A 233 5.94 -5.26 -15.73
C ALA A 233 6.71 -4.42 -14.69
N MET A 234 8.03 -4.63 -14.55
CA MET A 234 8.89 -3.82 -13.70
C MET A 234 8.96 -2.36 -14.17
N LYS A 235 9.15 -2.12 -15.48
CA LYS A 235 9.15 -0.76 -16.06
C LYS A 235 7.84 -0.03 -15.82
N LEU A 236 6.72 -0.69 -16.05
CA LEU A 236 5.38 -0.15 -15.78
C LEU A 236 5.19 0.14 -14.29
N TYR A 237 5.54 -0.82 -13.43
CA TYR A 237 5.41 -0.68 -11.98
C TYR A 237 6.19 0.51 -11.43
N GLN A 238 7.48 0.64 -11.80
CA GLN A 238 8.32 1.78 -11.42
C GLN A 238 7.70 3.11 -11.85
N ARG A 239 7.07 3.14 -13.04
CA ARG A 239 6.40 4.35 -13.50
C ARG A 239 5.14 4.67 -12.71
N ILE A 240 4.30 3.68 -12.44
CA ILE A 240 3.10 3.82 -11.60
C ILE A 240 3.49 4.37 -10.23
N GLU A 241 4.57 3.84 -9.65
CA GLU A 241 5.07 4.26 -8.35
C GLU A 241 5.55 5.72 -8.32
N GLN A 242 6.22 6.19 -9.38
CA GLN A 242 6.79 7.53 -9.45
C GLN A 242 5.76 8.62 -9.78
N LEU A 243 4.65 8.26 -10.46
CA LEU A 243 3.66 9.24 -10.93
C LEU A 243 3.12 10.15 -9.79
N PRO A 244 2.69 9.61 -8.63
CA PRO A 244 2.16 10.41 -7.53
C PRO A 244 3.21 11.29 -6.84
N VAL A 245 4.49 10.92 -6.87
CA VAL A 245 5.56 11.71 -6.23
C VAL A 245 5.76 13.06 -6.93
N LEU A 246 5.54 13.09 -8.25
CA LEU A 246 5.81 14.26 -9.07
C LEU A 246 4.70 15.32 -8.95
N GLU A 247 3.43 14.91 -9.14
CA GLU A 247 2.27 15.80 -9.10
C GLU A 247 1.02 15.08 -8.57
N PRO A 248 0.93 14.84 -7.25
CA PRO A 248 -0.08 13.97 -6.64
C PRO A 248 -1.51 14.46 -6.81
N ASN A 249 -1.72 15.78 -6.89
CA ASN A 249 -3.06 16.37 -6.94
C ASN A 249 -3.57 16.58 -8.38
N SER A 250 -2.74 16.32 -9.40
CA SER A 250 -3.12 16.55 -10.79
C SER A 250 -4.14 15.52 -11.26
N PRO A 251 -5.28 15.93 -11.86
CA PRO A 251 -6.22 15.00 -12.50
C PRO A 251 -5.55 14.14 -13.57
N MET A 252 -4.52 14.66 -14.25
CA MET A 252 -3.77 13.90 -15.25
C MET A 252 -2.91 12.81 -14.62
N THR A 253 -2.34 13.06 -13.43
CA THR A 253 -1.61 12.02 -12.68
C THR A 253 -2.55 10.88 -12.32
N LYS A 254 -3.76 11.18 -11.82
CA LYS A 254 -4.79 10.19 -11.51
C LYS A 254 -5.15 9.32 -12.71
N ARG A 255 -5.49 9.93 -13.85
CA ARG A 255 -5.82 9.21 -15.09
C ARG A 255 -4.67 8.31 -15.54
N LYS A 256 -3.46 8.85 -15.64
CA LYS A 256 -2.27 8.07 -16.04
C LYS A 256 -1.97 6.93 -15.07
N PHE A 257 -2.14 7.17 -13.78
CA PHE A 257 -1.95 6.15 -12.75
C PHE A 257 -2.92 4.99 -12.96
N ASN A 258 -4.22 5.28 -13.08
CA ASN A 258 -5.25 4.25 -13.31
C ASN A 258 -5.05 3.51 -14.64
N SER A 259 -4.77 4.22 -15.74
CA SER A 259 -4.53 3.58 -17.04
C SER A 259 -3.33 2.63 -16.99
N LEU A 260 -2.20 3.06 -16.40
CA LEU A 260 -1.02 2.21 -16.26
C LEU A 260 -1.25 1.05 -15.29
N LYS A 261 -1.93 1.29 -14.16
CA LYS A 261 -2.29 0.24 -13.20
C LYS A 261 -3.13 -0.84 -13.87
N ASN A 262 -4.10 -0.46 -14.70
CA ASN A 262 -4.93 -1.40 -15.45
C ASN A 262 -4.13 -2.21 -16.46
N LEU A 263 -3.24 -1.57 -17.24
CA LEU A 263 -2.35 -2.28 -18.16
C LEU A 263 -1.46 -3.27 -17.41
N TYR A 264 -0.87 -2.82 -16.30
CA TYR A 264 -0.01 -3.64 -15.45
C TYR A 264 -0.76 -4.89 -14.98
N LEU A 265 -1.95 -4.72 -14.38
CA LEU A 265 -2.78 -5.82 -13.88
C LEU A 265 -3.22 -6.77 -15.00
N GLN A 266 -3.48 -6.26 -16.21
CA GLN A 266 -3.75 -7.13 -17.37
C GLN A 266 -2.55 -8.01 -17.70
N ILE A 267 -1.34 -7.43 -17.77
CA ILE A 267 -0.09 -8.15 -18.10
C ILE A 267 0.23 -9.23 -17.07
N ILE A 268 0.13 -8.92 -15.77
CA ILE A 268 0.43 -9.89 -14.71
C ILE A 268 -0.73 -10.86 -14.42
N GLY A 269 -1.95 -10.53 -14.85
CA GLY A 269 -3.18 -11.27 -14.60
C GLY A 269 -3.68 -12.02 -15.84
N SER A 270 -4.65 -11.43 -16.54
CA SER A 270 -5.38 -12.08 -17.65
C SER A 270 -4.50 -12.41 -18.86
N GLN A 271 -3.44 -11.63 -19.10
CA GLN A 271 -2.53 -11.79 -20.22
C GLN A 271 -1.25 -12.54 -19.85
N LYS A 272 -1.17 -13.11 -18.63
CA LYS A 272 0.04 -13.76 -18.13
C LYS A 272 0.57 -14.85 -19.07
N ASN A 273 -0.32 -15.56 -19.77
CA ASN A 273 0.04 -16.67 -20.67
C ASN A 273 0.23 -16.28 -22.13
N GLN A 274 0.05 -15.01 -22.51
CA GLN A 274 0.10 -14.58 -23.91
C GLN A 274 1.50 -14.75 -24.53
N SER A 275 1.59 -14.95 -25.84
CA SER A 275 2.89 -14.87 -26.51
C SER A 275 3.44 -13.43 -26.48
N ILE A 276 4.73 -13.24 -26.79
CA ILE A 276 5.32 -11.90 -26.93
C ILE A 276 4.63 -11.10 -28.03
N ASP A 277 4.19 -11.77 -29.10
CA ASP A 277 3.46 -11.16 -30.22
C ASP A 277 2.07 -10.66 -29.81
N GLU A 278 1.32 -11.49 -29.09
CA GLU A 278 0.01 -11.13 -28.55
C GLU A 278 0.11 -9.98 -27.55
N LEU A 279 1.14 -10.00 -26.70
CA LEU A 279 1.41 -8.92 -25.75
C LEU A 279 1.75 -7.60 -26.45
N LEU A 280 2.61 -7.63 -27.46
CA LEU A 280 2.96 -6.44 -28.25
C LEU A 280 1.72 -5.86 -28.93
N PHE A 281 0.91 -6.70 -29.57
CA PHE A 281 -0.34 -6.27 -30.20
C PHE A 281 -1.31 -5.68 -29.18
N GLY A 282 -1.46 -6.32 -28.02
CA GLY A 282 -2.30 -5.83 -26.92
C GLY A 282 -1.85 -4.46 -26.39
N ILE A 283 -0.54 -4.25 -26.21
CA ILE A 283 0.02 -2.96 -25.78
C ILE A 283 -0.21 -1.88 -26.83
N GLN A 284 -0.05 -2.18 -28.12
CA GLN A 284 -0.30 -1.22 -29.20
C GLN A 284 -1.77 -0.80 -29.26
N GLN A 285 -2.70 -1.75 -29.15
CA GLN A 285 -4.14 -1.45 -29.09
C GLN A 285 -4.49 -0.62 -27.85
N TRP A 286 -3.94 -0.99 -26.69
CA TRP A 286 -4.15 -0.24 -25.45
C TRP A 286 -3.60 1.18 -25.56
N LYS A 287 -2.41 1.35 -26.15
CA LYS A 287 -1.78 2.66 -26.34
C LYS A 287 -2.63 3.57 -27.21
N GLU A 288 -3.17 3.07 -28.33
CA GLU A 288 -4.02 3.88 -29.20
C GLU A 288 -5.32 4.29 -28.49
N LYS A 289 -5.94 3.36 -27.75
CA LYS A 289 -7.14 3.65 -26.95
C LYS A 289 -6.90 4.72 -25.86
N ASN A 290 -5.70 4.73 -25.26
CA ASN A 290 -5.35 5.66 -24.17
C ASN A 290 -4.49 6.84 -24.63
N ARG A 291 -4.35 7.04 -25.95
CA ARG A 291 -3.37 7.97 -26.55
C ARG A 291 -3.49 9.39 -26.01
N VAL A 292 -4.72 9.89 -25.88
CA VAL A 292 -5.00 11.23 -25.36
C VAL A 292 -4.38 11.40 -23.97
N ASP A 293 -4.74 10.53 -23.02
CA ASP A 293 -4.24 10.59 -21.66
C ASP A 293 -2.71 10.40 -21.59
N LEU A 294 -2.15 9.54 -22.45
CA LEU A 294 -0.71 9.27 -22.49
C LEU A 294 0.08 10.46 -23.04
N GLN A 295 -0.42 11.18 -24.04
CA GLN A 295 0.27 12.32 -24.66
C GLN A 295 0.17 13.59 -23.83
N THR A 296 -0.93 13.81 -23.11
CA THR A 296 -1.15 15.04 -22.35
C THR A 296 -0.01 15.31 -21.37
N LEU A 297 0.59 16.50 -21.45
CA LEU A 297 1.62 16.94 -20.51
C LEU A 297 0.97 17.29 -19.18
N ARG A 298 1.59 16.90 -18.06
CA ARG A 298 1.05 17.23 -16.73
C ARG A 298 1.30 18.70 -16.35
N ARG A 299 2.39 19.28 -16.87
CA ARG A 299 2.70 20.71 -16.87
C ARG A 299 2.91 21.21 -18.28
N THR A 300 2.16 22.23 -18.64
CA THR A 300 2.34 23.00 -19.88
C THR A 300 3.05 24.31 -19.57
N TYR A 301 4.03 24.66 -20.40
CA TYR A 301 4.72 25.95 -20.36
C TYR A 301 4.39 26.75 -21.62
N PHE A 302 4.62 28.06 -21.60
CA PHE A 302 4.26 28.93 -22.72
C PHE A 302 4.98 28.56 -24.03
N TRP A 303 6.15 27.92 -23.96
CA TRP A 303 6.90 27.45 -25.13
C TRP A 303 6.39 26.12 -25.72
N ASP A 304 5.45 25.43 -25.08
CA ASP A 304 4.89 24.19 -25.60
C ASP A 304 4.02 24.39 -26.85
N SER A 305 3.62 25.64 -27.12
CA SER A 305 2.99 26.02 -28.38
C SER A 305 3.96 25.97 -29.57
N PHE A 306 5.28 25.93 -29.31
CA PHE A 306 6.34 25.94 -30.33
C PHE A 306 7.13 24.62 -30.38
N ILE A 307 7.09 23.82 -29.31
CA ILE A 307 7.82 22.54 -29.22
C ILE A 307 6.86 21.45 -28.75
N VAL A 308 6.60 20.45 -29.61
CA VAL A 308 5.83 19.26 -29.24
C VAL A 308 6.66 18.39 -28.32
N ARG A 309 6.38 18.45 -27.01
CA ARG A 309 7.02 17.58 -26.03
C ARG A 309 6.22 16.30 -25.85
N GLU A 310 6.91 15.17 -25.90
CA GLU A 310 6.32 13.88 -25.56
C GLU A 310 6.26 13.70 -24.05
N SER A 311 5.13 13.19 -23.55
CA SER A 311 4.99 12.88 -22.13
C SER A 311 5.91 11.70 -21.78
N ALA A 312 6.58 11.76 -20.62
CA ALA A 312 7.46 10.69 -20.16
C ALA A 312 6.75 9.33 -19.99
N THR A 313 5.41 9.32 -19.85
CA THR A 313 4.64 8.08 -19.87
C THR A 313 4.49 7.53 -21.29
N MET A 314 4.26 8.38 -22.30
CA MET A 314 4.22 7.92 -23.69
C MET A 314 5.60 7.41 -24.14
N LYS A 315 6.67 8.13 -23.77
CA LYS A 315 8.05 7.70 -24.05
C LYS A 315 8.33 6.29 -23.52
N LEU A 316 7.93 6.00 -22.27
CA LEU A 316 8.07 4.66 -21.68
C LEU A 316 7.33 3.59 -22.48
N ILE A 317 6.11 3.87 -22.93
CA ILE A 317 5.32 2.91 -23.71
C ILE A 317 5.98 2.66 -25.07
N ASN A 318 6.51 3.69 -25.73
CA ASN A 318 7.30 3.53 -26.96
C ASN A 318 8.55 2.68 -26.73
N GLU A 319 9.26 2.88 -25.61
CA GLU A 319 10.42 2.05 -25.23
C GLU A 319 10.02 0.59 -25.02
N ILE A 320 8.91 0.32 -24.32
CA ILE A 320 8.37 -1.04 -24.13
C ILE A 320 8.02 -1.70 -25.48
N GLU A 321 7.39 -0.96 -26.39
CA GLU A 321 7.12 -1.46 -27.76
C GLU A 321 8.40 -1.79 -28.52
N GLY A 322 9.44 -0.96 -28.37
CA GLY A 322 10.76 -1.20 -28.95
C GLY A 322 11.40 -2.48 -28.42
N ASP A 323 11.41 -2.66 -27.10
CA ASP A 323 11.96 -3.86 -26.45
C ASP A 323 11.25 -5.13 -26.90
N LEU A 324 9.92 -5.11 -27.00
CA LEU A 324 9.11 -6.24 -27.46
C LEU A 324 9.37 -6.58 -28.92
N LYS A 325 9.53 -5.58 -29.79
CA LYS A 325 9.91 -5.80 -31.20
C LYS A 325 11.28 -6.44 -31.32
N TYR A 326 12.24 -6.03 -30.48
CA TYR A 326 13.58 -6.62 -30.45
C TYR A 326 13.54 -8.08 -29.96
N ALA A 327 12.77 -8.36 -28.90
CA ALA A 327 12.61 -9.71 -28.36
C ALA A 327 11.98 -10.71 -29.35
N LYS A 328 11.22 -10.22 -30.34
CA LYS A 328 10.62 -11.05 -31.41
C LYS A 328 11.67 -11.55 -32.42
N CYS A 329 12.71 -10.78 -32.69
CA CYS A 329 13.74 -11.09 -33.69
C CYS A 329 15.14 -11.05 -33.04
N PRO A 330 15.47 -12.02 -32.17
CA PRO A 330 16.86 -12.19 -31.75
C PRO A 330 17.66 -12.64 -32.98
N TYR A 331 18.65 -11.84 -33.37
CA TYR A 331 19.56 -12.15 -34.47
C TYR A 331 20.23 -13.52 -34.31
#